data_AF-A0A8S0U928-F1
#
_entry.id   AF-A0A8S0U928-F1
#
_cell.length_a   1.000
_cell.length_b   1.000
_cell.length_c   1.000
_cell.angle_alpha   90.00
_cell.angle_beta   90.00
_cell.angle_gamma   90.00
#
_symmetry.space_group_name_H-M   'P 1'
#
loop_
_entity.id
_entity.type
_entity.pdbx_description
1 polymer ?
#
loop_
_entity_poly.entity_id
_entity_poly.type
_entity_poly.pdbx_seq_one_letter_code
_entity_poly.pdbx_strand_id
1 'polypeptide(L)'
;MRALGDCLGVKVHACVGRTSVREDQHILSSGVHVVVGTPGRVFDMLRRQSLLPDYIKMFVLDEADEMLSRGFKDQIYDTFQILPPKIQVGVFSATMPPEALEITRKFMSKPVQVLVKCDELTLEGMKQFHVNVEKEEWKLETLCDLYETLAITQSVIFVNTRRKVDWLTDKIQSRDHTVYHP
;
A
#
# COMPACT_ATOMS: atom_id res chain seq x y z
N MET A 1 0.34 -21.67 -7.41
CA MET A 1 -0.66 -20.58 -7.43
C MET A 1 -0.75 -20.11 -8.86
N ARG A 2 -1.90 -20.25 -9.55
CA ARG A 2 -2.05 -19.71 -10.91
C ARG A 2 -2.39 -18.23 -10.79
N ALA A 3 -1.60 -17.36 -11.39
CA ALA A 3 -1.92 -15.94 -11.43
C ALA A 3 -3.08 -15.72 -12.42
N LEU A 4 -3.91 -14.70 -12.16
CA LEU A 4 -5.08 -14.39 -12.99
C LEU A 4 -4.74 -14.20 -14.48
N GLY A 5 -3.51 -13.74 -14.78
CA GLY A 5 -3.03 -13.50 -16.14
C GLY A 5 -2.34 -14.67 -16.83
N ASP A 6 -2.14 -15.82 -16.17
CA ASP A 6 -1.29 -16.91 -16.70
C ASP A 6 -1.74 -17.43 -18.06
N CYS A 7 -3.06 -17.53 -18.28
CA CYS A 7 -3.63 -18.02 -19.53
C CYS A 7 -3.79 -16.93 -20.61
N LEU A 8 -3.53 -15.67 -20.27
CA LEU A 8 -3.75 -14.52 -21.15
C LEU A 8 -2.46 -13.93 -21.73
N GLY A 9 -1.29 -14.39 -21.27
CA GLY A 9 0.01 -13.86 -21.72
C GLY A 9 0.23 -12.39 -21.32
N VAL A 10 -0.41 -11.93 -20.25
CA VAL A 10 -0.32 -10.54 -19.79
C VAL A 10 1.05 -10.30 -19.16
N LYS A 11 1.85 -9.46 -19.81
CA LYS A 11 3.07 -8.88 -19.23
C LYS A 11 2.75 -7.80 -18.20
N VAL A 12 3.17 -8.02 -16.96
CA VAL A 12 3.03 -7.09 -15.83
C VAL A 12 4.42 -6.73 -15.32
N HIS A 13 4.64 -5.45 -14.97
CA HIS A 13 5.90 -5.00 -14.36
C HIS A 13 5.66 -4.18 -13.10
N ALA A 14 6.53 -4.36 -12.10
CA ALA A 14 6.46 -3.68 -10.82
C ALA A 14 7.52 -2.54 -10.73
N CYS A 15 7.06 -1.30 -10.82
CA CYS A 15 7.86 -0.09 -10.68
C CYS A 15 7.84 0.42 -9.24
N VAL A 16 8.67 -0.17 -8.37
CA VAL A 16 8.77 0.21 -6.96
C VAL A 16 10.10 0.86 -6.62
N GLY A 17 10.16 1.61 -5.51
CA GLY A 17 11.42 2.18 -5.03
C GLY A 17 12.44 1.09 -4.66
N ARG A 18 13.73 1.48 -4.55
CA ARG A 18 14.88 0.60 -4.22
C ARG A 18 15.28 -0.42 -5.30
N THR A 19 14.58 -0.50 -6.43
CA THR A 19 15.00 -1.28 -7.62
C THR A 19 15.80 -0.43 -8.60
N SER A 20 16.52 -1.09 -9.52
CA SER A 20 17.30 -0.44 -10.57
C SER A 20 16.40 0.32 -11.54
N VAL A 21 16.58 1.64 -11.59
CA VAL A 21 15.88 2.50 -12.56
C VAL A 21 16.17 2.06 -14.00
N ARG A 22 17.42 1.69 -14.30
CA ARG A 22 17.81 1.26 -15.65
C ARG A 22 17.11 -0.02 -16.08
N GLU A 23 16.88 -0.93 -15.15
CA GLU A 23 16.18 -2.18 -15.40
C GLU A 23 14.69 -1.92 -15.67
N ASP A 24 14.05 -1.06 -14.86
CA ASP A 24 12.68 -0.61 -15.13
C ASP A 24 12.57 0.00 -16.53
N GLN A 25 13.48 0.90 -16.91
CA GLN A 25 13.47 1.50 -18.25
C GLN A 25 13.62 0.46 -19.36
N HIS A 26 14.51 -0.52 -19.18
CA HIS A 26 14.70 -1.59 -20.15
C HIS A 26 13.45 -2.45 -20.30
N ILE A 27 12.85 -2.89 -19.20
CA ILE A 27 11.63 -3.71 -19.22
C ILE A 27 10.47 -2.93 -19.84
N LEU A 28 10.26 -1.68 -19.44
CA LEU A 28 9.20 -0.84 -19.98
C LEU A 28 9.37 -0.60 -21.49
N SER A 29 10.60 -0.43 -21.96
CA SER A 29 10.91 -0.28 -23.39
C SER A 29 10.58 -1.52 -24.22
N SER A 30 10.59 -2.70 -23.60
CA SER A 30 10.20 -3.96 -24.24
C SER A 30 8.68 -4.14 -24.40
N GLY A 31 7.91 -3.23 -23.80
CA GLY A 31 6.45 -3.22 -23.81
C GLY A 31 5.82 -4.09 -22.72
N VAL A 32 5.00 -3.46 -21.89
CA VAL A 32 4.23 -4.09 -20.81
C VAL A 32 2.76 -3.70 -20.90
N HIS A 33 1.86 -4.57 -20.45
CA HIS A 33 0.41 -4.30 -20.50
C HIS A 33 -0.08 -3.63 -19.21
N VAL A 34 0.54 -3.96 -18.07
CA VAL A 34 0.18 -3.43 -16.75
C VAL A 34 1.45 -3.02 -16.02
N VAL A 35 1.44 -1.82 -15.46
CA VAL A 35 2.46 -1.32 -14.54
C VAL A 35 1.83 -1.16 -13.17
N VAL A 36 2.43 -1.78 -12.16
CA VAL A 36 2.08 -1.60 -10.75
C VAL A 36 3.24 -0.90 -10.08
N GLY A 37 3.02 0.14 -9.27
CA GLY A 37 4.16 0.83 -8.69
C GLY A 37 3.81 1.89 -7.67
N THR A 38 4.83 2.38 -6.98
CA THR A 38 4.66 3.49 -6.05
C THR A 38 4.56 4.81 -6.84
N PRO A 39 3.77 5.79 -6.38
CA PRO A 39 3.53 7.04 -7.12
C PRO A 39 4.83 7.71 -7.59
N GLY A 40 5.83 7.80 -6.72
CA GLY A 40 7.12 8.41 -7.05
C GLY A 40 7.91 7.70 -8.16
N ARG A 41 7.92 6.35 -8.19
CA ARG A 41 8.65 5.61 -9.23
C ARG A 41 7.90 5.62 -10.55
N VAL A 42 6.58 5.48 -10.53
CA VAL A 42 5.74 5.55 -11.74
C VAL A 42 5.85 6.94 -12.38
N PHE A 43 5.76 7.99 -11.57
CA PHE A 43 5.93 9.37 -12.03
C PHE A 43 7.31 9.60 -12.68
N ASP A 44 8.40 9.10 -12.07
CA ASP A 44 9.75 9.20 -12.66
C ASP A 44 9.83 8.48 -14.02
N MET A 45 9.19 7.30 -14.16
CA MET A 45 9.18 6.56 -15.43
C MET A 45 8.39 7.28 -16.54
N LEU A 46 7.27 7.91 -16.20
CA LEU A 46 6.48 8.74 -17.11
C LEU A 46 7.28 9.98 -17.54
N ARG A 47 7.89 10.69 -16.59
CA ARG A 47 8.68 11.90 -16.85
C ARG A 47 9.89 11.62 -17.74
N ARG A 48 10.52 10.46 -17.58
CA ARG A 48 11.66 10.00 -18.42
C ARG A 48 11.23 9.47 -19.79
N GLN A 49 9.94 9.47 -20.11
CA GLN A 49 9.38 8.87 -21.32
C GLN A 49 9.73 7.37 -21.47
N SER A 50 10.06 6.70 -20.37
CA SER A 50 10.32 5.27 -20.34
C SER A 50 9.02 4.49 -20.22
N LEU A 51 8.02 5.07 -19.53
CA LEU A 51 6.61 4.67 -19.63
C LEU A 51 5.89 5.69 -20.54
N LEU A 52 5.40 5.23 -21.69
CA LEU A 52 4.68 6.09 -22.63
C LEU A 52 3.19 6.19 -22.23
N PRO A 53 2.64 7.39 -22.03
CA PRO A 53 1.26 7.56 -21.57
C PRO A 53 0.21 7.32 -22.66
N ASP A 54 0.59 7.43 -23.94
CA ASP A 54 -0.34 7.49 -25.09
C ASP A 54 -1.30 6.30 -25.18
N TYR A 55 -0.87 5.13 -24.71
CA TYR A 55 -1.64 3.89 -24.77
C TYR A 55 -2.34 3.53 -23.45
N ILE A 56 -2.17 4.35 -22.40
CA ILE A 56 -2.80 4.12 -21.10
C ILE A 56 -4.30 4.43 -21.22
N LYS A 57 -5.13 3.43 -20.93
CA LYS A 57 -6.60 3.54 -20.94
C LYS A 57 -7.21 3.54 -19.55
N MET A 58 -6.46 3.09 -18.54
CA MET A 58 -6.93 2.91 -17.18
C MET A 58 -5.84 3.33 -16.19
N PHE A 59 -6.24 4.04 -15.15
CA PHE A 59 -5.41 4.40 -14.00
C PHE A 59 -6.14 4.01 -12.72
N VAL A 60 -5.45 3.28 -11.84
CA VAL A 60 -6.02 2.77 -10.59
C VAL A 60 -5.21 3.31 -9.42
N LEU A 61 -5.91 3.96 -8.49
CA LEU A 61 -5.38 4.30 -7.17
C LEU A 61 -5.95 3.30 -6.17
N ASP A 62 -5.05 2.56 -5.52
CA ASP A 62 -5.36 1.65 -4.42
C ASP A 62 -4.89 2.25 -3.11
N GLU A 63 -5.56 1.95 -2.00
CA GLU A 63 -5.31 2.56 -0.67
C GLU A 63 -5.15 4.10 -0.75
N ALA A 64 -6.11 4.78 -1.39
CA ALA A 64 -5.98 6.19 -1.71
C ALA A 64 -5.86 7.12 -0.48
N ASP A 65 -6.46 6.74 0.65
CA ASP A 65 -6.30 7.40 1.95
C ASP A 65 -4.84 7.36 2.44
N GLU A 66 -4.20 6.20 2.39
CA GLU A 66 -2.79 6.01 2.74
C GLU A 66 -1.85 6.78 1.79
N MET A 67 -2.12 6.79 0.50
CA MET A 67 -1.29 7.53 -0.44
C MET A 67 -1.31 9.04 -0.14
N LEU A 68 -2.46 9.57 0.26
CA LEU A 68 -2.62 10.97 0.62
C LEU A 68 -1.99 11.31 1.96
N SER A 69 -2.15 10.46 2.98
CA SER A 69 -1.58 10.66 4.31
C SER A 69 -0.05 10.70 4.29
N ARG A 70 0.56 9.95 3.36
CA ARG A 70 2.02 9.91 3.13
C ARG A 70 2.57 11.08 2.30
N GLY A 71 1.71 12.02 1.92
CA GLY A 71 2.12 13.20 1.16
C GLY A 71 2.38 12.91 -0.33
N PHE A 72 1.81 11.84 -0.90
CA PHE A 72 1.93 11.57 -2.34
C PHE A 72 0.93 12.36 -3.20
N LYS A 73 0.19 13.31 -2.59
CA LYS A 73 -0.81 14.12 -3.28
C LYS A 73 -0.23 14.76 -4.53
N ASP A 74 0.87 15.50 -4.42
CA ASP A 74 1.42 16.25 -5.55
C ASP A 74 1.90 15.32 -6.67
N GLN A 75 2.55 14.19 -6.33
CA GLN A 75 3.00 13.21 -7.33
C GLN A 75 1.84 12.54 -8.07
N ILE A 76 0.71 12.29 -7.39
CA ILE A 76 -0.50 11.76 -8.03
C ILE A 76 -1.07 12.81 -8.99
N TYR A 77 -1.14 14.08 -8.59
CA TYR A 77 -1.60 15.17 -9.45
C TYR A 77 -0.72 15.33 -10.69
N ASP A 78 0.60 15.35 -10.52
CA ASP A 78 1.54 15.48 -11.63
C ASP A 78 1.46 14.28 -12.58
N THR A 79 1.24 13.07 -12.04
CA THR A 79 0.99 11.88 -12.85
C THR A 79 -0.25 12.06 -13.72
N PHE A 80 -1.37 12.51 -13.16
CA PHE A 80 -2.60 12.75 -13.93
C PHE A 80 -2.44 13.79 -15.03
N GLN A 81 -1.60 14.81 -14.85
CA GLN A 81 -1.34 15.82 -15.89
C GLN A 81 -0.60 15.25 -17.11
N ILE A 82 0.14 14.15 -16.94
CA ILE A 82 0.87 13.47 -18.03
C ILE A 82 -0.02 12.45 -18.75
N LEU A 83 -1.05 11.93 -18.07
CA LEU A 83 -1.93 10.91 -18.63
C LEU A 83 -2.85 11.47 -19.72
N PRO A 84 -3.33 10.62 -20.66
CA PRO A 84 -4.28 11.05 -21.68
C PRO A 84 -5.59 11.58 -21.06
N PRO A 85 -6.27 12.54 -21.70
CA PRO A 85 -7.46 13.19 -21.14
C PRO A 85 -8.70 12.27 -21.04
N LYS A 86 -8.71 11.14 -21.77
CA LYS A 86 -9.81 10.18 -21.79
C LYS A 86 -9.31 8.81 -21.31
N ILE A 87 -9.17 8.68 -20.00
CA ILE A 87 -8.86 7.41 -19.34
C ILE A 87 -9.95 7.05 -18.32
N GLN A 88 -10.10 5.76 -18.07
CA GLN A 88 -10.88 5.27 -16.93
C GLN A 88 -10.05 5.42 -15.66
N VAL A 89 -10.60 6.07 -14.64
CA VAL A 89 -9.95 6.20 -13.33
C VAL A 89 -10.73 5.38 -12.32
N GLY A 90 -10.04 4.50 -11.59
CA GLY A 90 -10.56 3.77 -10.45
C GLY A 90 -9.87 4.22 -9.17
N VAL A 91 -10.64 4.46 -8.11
CA VAL A 91 -10.11 4.81 -6.78
C VAL A 91 -10.69 3.82 -5.78
N PHE A 92 -9.80 3.12 -5.09
CA PHE A 92 -10.12 2.13 -4.06
C PHE A 92 -9.45 2.55 -2.76
N SER A 93 -10.21 2.50 -1.67
CA SER A 93 -9.76 2.98 -0.38
C SER A 93 -10.63 2.37 0.72
N ALA A 94 -10.02 2.03 1.86
CA ALA A 94 -10.76 1.55 3.02
C ALA A 94 -11.57 2.68 3.68
N THR A 95 -10.97 3.88 3.74
CA THR A 95 -11.63 5.09 4.21
C THR A 95 -11.68 6.15 3.12
N MET A 96 -12.67 7.05 3.18
CA MET A 96 -12.82 8.14 2.22
C MET A 96 -12.79 9.50 2.93
N PRO A 97 -11.62 9.94 3.43
CA PRO A 97 -11.47 11.26 4.01
C PRO A 97 -11.68 12.37 2.95
N PRO A 98 -11.90 13.63 3.36
CA PRO A 98 -12.15 14.74 2.45
C PRO A 98 -11.11 14.88 1.32
N GLU A 99 -9.85 14.59 1.61
CA GLU A 99 -8.73 14.63 0.65
C GLU A 99 -8.87 13.55 -0.43
N ALA A 100 -9.27 12.32 -0.07
CA ALA A 100 -9.52 11.23 -1.01
C ALA A 100 -10.73 11.54 -1.90
N LEU A 101 -11.78 12.12 -1.31
CA LEU A 101 -12.95 12.61 -2.06
C LEU A 101 -12.59 13.76 -3.02
N GLU A 102 -11.63 14.62 -2.67
CA GLU A 102 -11.14 15.69 -3.54
C GLU A 102 -10.49 15.13 -4.82
N ILE A 103 -9.68 14.07 -4.70
CA ILE A 103 -9.08 13.36 -5.86
C ILE A 103 -10.18 12.87 -6.80
N THR A 104 -11.19 12.16 -6.28
CA THR A 104 -12.26 11.60 -7.14
C THR A 104 -12.99 12.70 -7.92
N ARG A 105 -13.26 13.85 -7.28
CA ARG A 105 -13.94 14.99 -7.91
C ARG A 105 -13.11 15.65 -9.01
N LYS A 106 -11.78 15.67 -8.89
CA LYS A 106 -10.90 16.33 -9.88
C LYS A 106 -10.56 15.43 -11.06
N PHE A 107 -10.38 14.14 -10.83
CA PHE A 107 -9.83 13.23 -11.84
C PHE A 107 -10.84 12.26 -12.44
N MET A 108 -12.02 12.12 -11.85
CA MET A 108 -13.06 11.24 -12.36
C MET A 108 -14.21 12.04 -12.98
N SER A 109 -14.70 11.60 -14.12
CA SER A 109 -15.92 12.14 -14.73
C SER A 109 -17.11 11.25 -14.36
N LYS A 110 -18.06 11.81 -13.60
CA LYS A 110 -19.29 11.12 -13.15
C LYS A 110 -19.02 9.70 -12.58
N PRO A 111 -18.21 9.57 -11.52
CA PRO A 111 -17.85 8.26 -10.99
C PRO A 111 -19.05 7.52 -10.40
N VAL A 112 -19.09 6.21 -10.62
CA VAL A 112 -19.98 5.32 -9.86
C VAL A 112 -19.37 5.13 -8.47
N GLN A 113 -20.17 5.39 -7.43
CA GLN A 113 -19.74 5.24 -6.05
C GLN A 113 -20.33 3.96 -5.45
N VAL A 114 -19.45 3.09 -4.97
CA VAL A 114 -19.83 1.89 -4.21
C VAL A 114 -19.25 2.06 -2.81
N LEU A 115 -20.11 2.46 -1.88
CA LEU A 115 -19.72 2.77 -0.50
C LEU A 115 -20.28 1.71 0.45
N VAL A 116 -19.45 1.23 1.36
CA VAL A 116 -19.87 0.36 2.47
C VAL A 116 -20.14 1.26 3.68
N LYS A 117 -21.29 1.06 4.35
CA LYS A 117 -21.64 1.87 5.52
C LYS A 117 -20.72 1.53 6.71
N CYS A 118 -20.22 2.55 7.40
CA CYS A 118 -19.33 2.38 8.54
C CYS A 118 -19.99 1.70 9.76
N ASP A 119 -21.32 1.62 9.82
CA ASP A 119 -22.02 1.03 10.96
C ASP A 119 -21.78 -0.49 11.12
N GLU A 120 -21.15 -1.13 10.12
CA GLU A 120 -20.71 -2.54 10.16
C GLU A 120 -19.18 -2.69 10.34
N LEU A 121 -18.43 -1.60 10.59
CA LEU A 121 -16.97 -1.63 10.79
C LEU A 121 -16.53 -1.97 12.21
N THR A 122 -17.44 -2.22 13.16
CA THR A 122 -17.09 -3.20 14.19
C THR A 122 -17.11 -4.53 13.49
N LEU A 123 -15.99 -4.90 12.87
CA LEU A 123 -15.74 -6.21 12.27
C LEU A 123 -16.46 -7.25 13.12
N GLU A 124 -17.62 -7.75 12.70
CA GLU A 124 -18.51 -8.57 13.55
C GLU A 124 -17.86 -9.92 13.93
N GLY A 125 -16.61 -10.16 13.49
CA GLY A 125 -15.75 -11.26 13.90
C GLY A 125 -14.44 -10.88 14.62
N MET A 126 -14.10 -9.61 14.81
CA MET A 126 -12.86 -9.21 15.52
C MET A 126 -13.13 -8.79 16.96
N LYS A 127 -12.64 -9.61 17.89
CA LYS A 127 -12.62 -9.28 19.32
C LYS A 127 -11.48 -8.31 19.59
N GLN A 128 -11.80 -7.15 20.12
CA GLN A 128 -10.83 -6.11 20.47
C GLN A 128 -10.62 -6.07 21.98
N PHE A 129 -9.37 -6.07 22.41
CA PHE A 129 -8.97 -6.02 23.82
C PHE A 129 -7.92 -4.94 24.02
N HIS A 130 -7.83 -4.41 25.24
CA HIS A 130 -6.74 -3.52 25.64
C HIS A 130 -6.16 -4.00 26.97
N VAL A 131 -4.86 -3.81 27.15
CA VAL A 131 -4.16 -4.08 28.42
C VAL A 131 -3.60 -2.74 28.88
N ASN A 132 -4.04 -2.29 30.06
CA ASN A 132 -3.52 -1.07 30.66
C ASN A 132 -2.18 -1.40 31.32
N VAL A 133 -1.11 -0.81 30.79
CA VAL A 133 0.24 -0.98 31.29
C VAL A 133 0.75 0.37 31.79
N GLU A 134 1.08 0.46 33.08
CA GLU A 134 1.47 1.73 33.72
C GLU A 134 2.82 2.26 33.20
N LYS A 135 3.75 1.36 32.88
CA LYS A 135 5.10 1.70 32.44
C LYS A 135 5.41 1.11 31.08
N GLU A 136 6.17 1.86 30.28
CA GLU A 136 6.55 1.43 28.94
C GLU A 136 7.39 0.15 28.95
N GLU A 137 8.28 -0.02 29.92
CA GLU A 137 9.11 -1.23 30.08
C GLU A 137 8.29 -2.51 30.27
N TRP A 138 7.10 -2.42 30.87
CA TRP A 138 6.24 -3.58 31.16
C TRP A 138 5.49 -4.09 29.93
N LYS A 139 5.43 -3.31 28.83
CA LYS A 139 4.79 -3.76 27.58
C LYS A 139 5.51 -4.96 26.97
N LEU A 140 6.83 -5.02 27.09
CA LEU A 140 7.62 -6.13 26.56
C LEU A 140 7.30 -7.44 27.30
N GLU A 141 7.24 -7.39 28.62
CA GLU A 141 6.89 -8.54 29.46
C GLU A 141 5.46 -8.98 29.19
N THR A 142 4.51 -8.05 29.19
CA THR A 142 3.10 -8.30 28.85
C THR A 142 2.96 -8.96 27.47
N LEU A 143 3.73 -8.51 26.48
CA LEU A 143 3.72 -9.10 25.14
C LEU A 143 4.23 -10.54 25.16
N CYS A 144 5.29 -10.84 25.92
CA CYS A 144 5.83 -12.19 26.06
C CYS A 144 4.79 -13.12 26.72
N ASP A 145 4.16 -12.65 27.81
CA ASP A 145 3.11 -13.41 28.49
C ASP A 145 1.94 -13.77 27.56
N LEU A 146 1.58 -12.87 26.64
CA LEU A 146 0.57 -13.14 25.62
C LEU A 146 1.00 -14.24 24.64
N TYR A 147 2.28 -14.27 24.22
CA TYR A 147 2.79 -15.33 23.35
C TYR A 147 2.92 -16.69 24.05
N GLU A 148 3.18 -16.70 25.37
CA GLU A 148 3.24 -17.94 26.15
C GLU A 148 1.84 -18.50 26.45
N THR A 149 0.87 -17.61 26.70
CA THR A 149 -0.49 -18.00 27.10
C THR A 149 -1.38 -18.35 25.90
N LEU A 150 -1.16 -17.71 24.75
CA LEU A 150 -2.01 -17.84 23.58
C LEU A 150 -1.33 -18.69 22.50
N ALA A 151 -2.07 -19.65 21.94
CA ALA A 151 -1.64 -20.39 20.75
C ALA A 151 -1.74 -19.49 19.50
N ILE A 152 -0.72 -18.66 19.27
CA ILE A 152 -0.63 -17.74 18.14
C ILE A 152 0.14 -18.41 17.00
N THR A 153 -0.49 -18.55 15.82
CA THR A 153 0.20 -19.05 14.62
C THR A 153 1.05 -17.96 13.97
N GLN A 154 0.44 -16.81 13.69
CA GLN A 154 1.09 -15.62 13.16
C GLN A 154 0.41 -14.39 13.75
N SER A 155 1.19 -13.33 13.98
CA SER A 155 0.68 -12.05 14.45
C SER A 155 1.49 -10.90 13.88
N VAL A 156 0.87 -9.72 13.85
CA VAL A 156 1.51 -8.46 13.43
C VAL A 156 1.56 -7.53 14.64
N ILE A 157 2.75 -7.04 14.97
CA ILE A 157 2.94 -6.08 16.07
C ILE A 157 3.25 -4.72 15.45
N PHE A 158 2.36 -3.75 15.68
CA PHE A 158 2.56 -2.38 15.23
C PHE A 158 3.32 -1.56 16.27
N VAL A 159 4.35 -0.84 15.82
CA VAL A 159 5.17 0.03 16.65
C VAL A 159 5.37 1.36 15.93
N ASN A 160 5.26 2.47 16.67
CA ASN A 160 5.21 3.80 16.06
C ASN A 160 6.52 4.30 15.45
N THR A 161 7.68 3.74 15.83
CA THR A 161 8.99 4.24 15.39
C THR A 161 9.92 3.11 14.97
N ARG A 162 10.69 3.33 13.89
CA ARG A 162 11.68 2.35 13.38
C ARG A 162 12.67 1.90 14.44
N ARG A 163 13.28 2.85 15.16
CA ARG A 163 14.21 2.56 16.26
C ARG A 163 13.63 1.58 17.29
N LYS A 164 12.33 1.66 17.55
CA LYS A 164 11.65 0.79 18.52
C LYS A 164 11.26 -0.54 17.89
N VAL A 165 10.99 -0.60 16.59
CA VAL A 165 10.88 -1.85 15.84
C VAL A 165 12.20 -2.63 15.91
N ASP A 166 13.33 -1.97 15.64
CA ASP A 166 14.67 -2.59 15.73
C ASP A 166 14.92 -3.16 17.14
N TRP A 167 14.72 -2.32 18.16
CA TRP A 167 14.86 -2.73 19.56
C TRP A 167 13.93 -3.88 19.95
N LEU A 168 12.67 -3.84 19.52
CA LEU A 168 11.71 -4.90 19.84
C LEU A 168 12.07 -6.20 19.13
N THR A 169 12.53 -6.12 17.89
CA THR A 169 13.00 -7.26 17.10
C THR A 169 14.14 -7.97 17.82
N ASP A 170 15.17 -7.23 18.24
CA ASP A 170 16.29 -7.78 19.00
C ASP A 170 15.83 -8.47 20.29
N LYS A 171 14.90 -7.84 21.03
CA LYS A 171 14.39 -8.35 22.32
C LYS A 171 13.50 -9.58 22.21
N ILE A 172 12.78 -9.72 21.11
CA ILE A 172 11.93 -10.88 20.84
C ILE A 172 12.80 -12.03 20.29
N GLN A 173 13.75 -11.74 19.39
CA GLN A 173 14.70 -12.74 18.87
C GLN A 173 15.61 -13.32 19.96
N SER A 174 16.02 -12.50 20.95
CA SER A 174 16.81 -13.00 22.09
C SER A 174 16.04 -13.97 23.00
N ARG A 175 14.74 -14.14 22.78
CA ARG A 175 13.84 -15.05 23.51
C ARG A 175 13.33 -16.18 22.62
N ASP A 176 14.11 -16.58 21.61
CA ASP A 176 13.87 -17.71 20.70
C ASP A 176 12.60 -17.62 19.84
N HIS A 177 12.00 -16.44 19.71
CA HIS A 177 10.91 -16.19 18.77
C HIS A 177 11.45 -15.82 17.39
N THR A 178 10.88 -16.42 16.34
CA THR A 178 11.19 -16.06 14.95
C THR A 178 10.45 -14.78 14.58
N VAL A 179 11.21 -13.70 14.32
CA VAL A 179 10.67 -12.40 13.91
C VAL A 179 11.18 -12.04 12.53
N TYR A 180 10.27 -11.58 11.68
CA TYR A 180 10.59 -10.97 10.39
C TYR A 180 10.39 -9.46 10.47
N HIS A 181 11.45 -8.70 10.13
CA HIS A 181 11.41 -7.24 10.00
C HIS A 181 11.94 -6.82 8.61
N PRO A 182 11.10 -6.27 7.71
CA PRO A 182 11.48 -5.83 6.36
C PRO A 182 12.08 -4.42 6.25
#